data_AF-U5WJZ3-F1
#
_entry.id   AF-U5WJZ3-F1
#
_cell.length_a   1.000
_cell.length_b   1.000
_cell.length_c   1.000
_cell.angle_alpha   90.00
_cell.angle_beta   90.00
_cell.angle_gamma   90.00
#
_symmetry.space_group_name_H-M   'P 1'
#
loop_
_entity.id
_entity.type
_entity.pdbx_description
1 polymer ?
#
loop_
_entity_poly.entity_id
_entity_poly.type
_entity_poly.pdbx_seq_one_letter_code
_entity_poly.pdbx_strand_id
1 'polypeptide(L)'
;MAVTLWVVPEGLAGAAAAVEALSARLAAAHAAAAPMISAVVAPAADPVSLSTAAGFSAGGIEHVGVATEAVEELTRSGAGLGTAGISYAAGDSAAALTYGLAGAEA
;
A
#
# COMPACT_ATOMS: atom_id res chain seq x y z
N MET A 1 -29.74 -7.57 11.25
CA MET A 1 -28.72 -7.37 12.31
C MET A 1 -27.95 -6.13 11.95
N ALA A 2 -28.09 -5.03 12.71
CA ALA A 2 -27.35 -3.80 12.43
C ALA A 2 -25.93 -3.92 13.01
N VAL A 3 -24.91 -3.68 12.20
CA VAL A 3 -23.52 -3.57 12.66
C VAL A 3 -23.25 -2.10 12.99
N THR A 4 -22.72 -1.84 14.19
CA THR A 4 -22.28 -0.50 14.59
C THR A 4 -20.81 -0.34 14.27
N LEU A 5 -20.44 0.74 13.56
CA LEU A 5 -19.08 1.02 13.12
C LEU A 5 -18.44 2.10 14.00
N TRP A 6 -17.26 1.80 14.54
CA TRP A 6 -16.49 2.71 15.41
C TRP A 6 -15.33 3.31 14.62
N VAL A 7 -15.61 4.29 13.78
CA VAL A 7 -14.62 4.89 12.87
C VAL A 7 -14.24 6.29 13.35
N VAL A 8 -12.95 6.61 13.29
CA VAL A 8 -12.42 7.96 13.52
C VAL A 8 -11.84 8.49 12.20
N PRO A 9 -12.48 9.46 11.54
CA PRO A 9 -12.08 9.94 10.22
C PRO A 9 -10.63 10.45 10.16
N GLU A 10 -10.17 11.16 11.19
CA GLU A 10 -8.81 11.67 11.30
C GLU A 10 -7.78 10.54 11.42
N GLY A 11 -8.17 9.45 12.09
CA GLY A 11 -7.36 8.23 12.18
C GLY A 11 -7.19 7.56 10.82
N LEU A 12 -8.24 7.54 9.99
CA LEU A 12 -8.16 7.05 8.61
C LEU A 12 -7.29 7.94 7.72
N ALA A 13 -7.37 9.27 7.88
CA ALA A 13 -6.49 10.19 7.17
C ALA A 13 -5.01 10.00 7.56
N GLY A 14 -4.73 9.84 8.84
CA GLY A 14 -3.38 9.53 9.33
C GLY A 14 -2.86 8.18 8.82
N ALA A 15 -3.71 7.15 8.81
CA ALA A 15 -3.37 5.85 8.25
C ALA A 15 -3.08 5.91 6.75
N ALA A 16 -3.88 6.66 5.97
CA ALA A 16 -3.63 6.86 4.55
C ALA A 16 -2.24 7.49 4.28
N ALA A 17 -1.90 8.55 5.03
CA ALA A 17 -0.58 9.20 4.92
C ALA A 17 0.57 8.28 5.33
N ALA A 18 0.38 7.47 6.38
CA ALA A 18 1.38 6.49 6.80
C ALA A 18 1.61 5.40 5.74
N VAL A 19 0.53 4.95 5.09
CA VAL A 19 0.59 3.98 3.99
C VAL A 19 1.31 4.56 2.78
N GLU A 20 1.02 5.80 2.40
CA GLU A 20 1.73 6.49 1.30
C GLU A 20 3.24 6.59 1.57
N ALA A 21 3.62 7.03 2.78
CA ALA A 21 5.02 7.13 3.18
C ALA A 21 5.73 5.76 3.19
N LEU A 22 5.03 4.72 3.64
CA LEU A 22 5.55 3.35 3.62
C LEU A 22 5.72 2.83 2.19
N SER A 23 4.72 3.03 1.31
CA SER A 23 4.79 2.68 -0.11
C SER A 23 6.00 3.33 -0.78
N ALA A 24 6.22 4.63 -0.56
CA ALA A 24 7.37 5.34 -1.13
C ALA A 24 8.70 4.76 -0.63
N ARG A 25 8.79 4.45 0.67
CA ARG A 25 9.99 3.83 1.25
C ARG A 25 10.25 2.43 0.69
N LEU A 26 9.20 1.63 0.51
CA LEU A 26 9.30 0.31 -0.11
C LEU A 26 9.70 0.43 -1.58
N ALA A 27 9.10 1.32 -2.35
CA ALA A 27 9.47 1.55 -3.74
C ALA A 27 10.96 1.88 -3.89
N ALA A 28 11.47 2.79 -3.05
CA ALA A 28 12.88 3.16 -3.05
C ALA A 28 13.79 1.98 -2.66
N ALA A 29 13.40 1.19 -1.65
CA ALA A 29 14.17 0.02 -1.24
C ALA A 29 14.23 -1.06 -2.33
N HIS A 30 13.10 -1.37 -2.99
CA HIS A 30 13.07 -2.34 -4.09
C HIS A 30 13.85 -1.85 -5.31
N ALA A 31 13.75 -0.56 -5.66
CA ALA A 31 14.54 0.02 -6.74
C ALA A 31 16.05 -0.06 -6.49
N ALA A 32 16.49 0.16 -5.24
CA ALA A 32 17.88 0.02 -4.85
C ALA A 32 18.37 -1.44 -4.88
N ALA A 33 17.51 -2.39 -4.54
CA ALA A 33 17.84 -3.82 -4.51
C ALA A 33 17.77 -4.50 -5.88
N ALA A 34 16.96 -3.98 -6.81
CA ALA A 34 16.70 -4.57 -8.12
C ALA A 34 17.98 -5.02 -8.86
N PRO A 35 19.00 -4.17 -9.10
CA PRO A 35 20.20 -4.60 -9.83
C PRO A 35 21.01 -5.68 -9.09
N MET A 36 20.97 -5.70 -7.75
CA MET A 36 21.71 -6.68 -6.95
C MET A 36 21.13 -8.09 -7.08
N ILE A 37 19.81 -8.20 -7.27
CA ILE A 37 19.11 -9.48 -7.31
C ILE A 37 18.83 -9.95 -8.74
N SER A 38 18.71 -9.04 -9.71
CA SER A 38 18.31 -9.38 -11.08
C SER A 38 19.46 -9.47 -12.08
N ALA A 39 20.68 -9.07 -11.70
CA ALA A 39 21.85 -9.04 -12.58
C ALA A 39 23.03 -9.84 -11.99
N VAL A 40 22.76 -11.10 -11.61
CA VAL A 40 23.78 -11.96 -11.03
C VAL A 40 24.75 -12.42 -12.11
N VAL A 41 26.03 -12.12 -11.91
CA VAL A 41 27.12 -12.54 -12.81
C VAL A 41 27.69 -13.87 -12.34
N ALA A 42 27.87 -14.81 -13.29
CA ALA A 42 28.47 -16.09 -12.99
C ALA A 42 29.94 -15.95 -12.56
N PRO A 43 30.39 -16.68 -11.52
CA PRO A 43 31.78 -16.62 -11.06
C PRO A 43 32.75 -17.37 -11.99
N ALA A 44 32.24 -18.29 -12.81
CA ALA A 44 33.01 -19.08 -13.77
C ALA A 44 32.17 -19.43 -15.01
N ALA A 45 32.83 -19.88 -16.08
CA ALA A 45 32.21 -20.21 -17.36
C ALA A 45 31.71 -21.67 -17.45
N ASP A 46 31.77 -22.44 -16.36
CA ASP A 46 31.23 -23.80 -16.36
C ASP A 46 29.68 -23.78 -16.42
N PRO A 47 29.06 -24.84 -16.95
CA PRO A 47 27.60 -24.86 -17.14
C PRO A 47 26.79 -24.69 -15.84
N VAL A 48 27.32 -25.14 -14.69
CA VAL A 48 26.63 -25.01 -13.41
C VAL A 48 26.63 -23.56 -12.97
N SER A 49 27.79 -22.90 -12.99
CA SER A 49 27.91 -21.47 -12.67
C SER A 49 27.01 -20.58 -13.53
N LEU A 50 26.98 -20.83 -14.85
CA LEU A 50 26.14 -20.08 -15.78
C LEU A 50 24.64 -20.30 -15.50
N SER A 51 24.22 -21.56 -15.33
CA SER A 51 22.83 -21.92 -15.05
C SER A 51 22.34 -21.34 -13.73
N THR A 52 23.16 -21.43 -12.67
CA THR A 52 22.84 -20.88 -11.36
C THR A 52 22.71 -19.36 -11.39
N ALA A 53 23.62 -18.65 -12.04
CA ALA A 53 23.52 -17.19 -12.17
C ALA A 53 22.27 -16.75 -12.96
N ALA A 54 21.94 -17.47 -14.03
CA ALA A 54 20.72 -17.23 -14.81
C ALA A 54 19.45 -17.48 -13.97
N GLY A 55 19.41 -18.58 -13.21
CA GLY A 55 18.28 -18.92 -12.33
C GLY A 55 18.06 -17.88 -11.23
N PHE A 56 19.11 -17.43 -10.56
CA PHE A 56 19.01 -16.36 -9.56
C PHE A 56 18.56 -15.03 -10.19
N SER A 57 19.10 -14.67 -11.35
CA SER A 57 18.69 -13.45 -12.06
C SER A 57 17.21 -13.49 -12.44
N ALA A 58 16.71 -14.62 -12.96
CA ALA A 58 15.30 -14.80 -13.28
C ALA A 58 14.41 -14.67 -12.02
N GLY A 59 14.77 -15.34 -10.92
CA GLY A 59 14.04 -15.19 -9.65
C GLY A 59 14.07 -13.76 -9.10
N GLY A 60 15.19 -13.05 -9.28
CA GLY A 60 15.30 -11.63 -8.95
C GLY A 60 14.37 -10.74 -9.79
N ILE A 61 14.25 -11.00 -11.09
CA ILE A 61 13.32 -10.29 -11.98
C ILE A 61 11.86 -10.53 -11.56
N GLU A 62 11.50 -11.78 -11.27
CA GLU A 62 10.16 -12.13 -10.77
C GLU A 62 9.86 -11.40 -9.45
N HIS A 63 10.81 -11.37 -8.52
CA HIS A 63 10.66 -10.63 -7.26
C HIS A 63 10.47 -9.13 -7.48
N VAL A 64 11.23 -8.50 -8.38
CA VAL A 64 11.04 -7.07 -8.73
C VAL A 64 9.63 -6.82 -9.27
N GLY A 65 9.11 -7.72 -10.11
CA GLY A 65 7.72 -7.64 -10.61
C GLY A 65 6.70 -7.65 -9.48
N VAL A 66 6.75 -8.68 -8.62
CA VAL A 66 5.83 -8.82 -7.48
C VAL A 66 5.94 -7.64 -6.51
N ALA A 67 7.15 -7.17 -6.23
CA ALA A 67 7.37 -6.01 -5.38
C ALA A 67 6.74 -4.73 -5.93
N THR A 68 6.78 -4.56 -7.26
CA THR A 68 6.14 -3.41 -7.92
C THR A 68 4.63 -3.48 -7.78
N GLU A 69 4.01 -4.63 -8.08
CA GLU A 69 2.57 -4.84 -7.90
C GLU A 69 2.13 -4.61 -6.44
N ALA A 70 2.92 -5.07 -5.47
CA ALA A 70 2.63 -4.86 -4.06
C ALA A 70 2.66 -3.38 -3.65
N VAL A 71 3.62 -2.60 -4.16
CA VAL A 71 3.68 -1.14 -3.92
C VAL A 71 2.48 -0.44 -4.55
N GLU A 72 2.06 -0.86 -5.76
CA GLU A 72 0.86 -0.31 -6.41
C GLU A 72 -0.41 -0.59 -5.60
N GLU A 73 -0.59 -1.83 -5.14
CA GLU A 73 -1.75 -2.20 -4.33
C GLU A 73 -1.77 -1.49 -2.97
N LEU A 74 -0.61 -1.36 -2.32
CA LEU A 74 -0.51 -0.63 -1.07
C LEU A 74 -0.88 0.85 -1.26
N THR A 75 -0.43 1.46 -2.36
CA THR A 75 -0.80 2.85 -2.72
C THR A 75 -2.30 2.98 -2.99
N ARG A 76 -2.90 2.03 -3.71
CA ARG A 76 -4.35 1.98 -3.94
C ARG A 76 -5.13 1.84 -2.64
N SER A 77 -4.67 0.98 -1.74
CA SER A 77 -5.24 0.81 -0.40
C SER A 77 -5.16 2.10 0.43
N GLY A 78 -4.03 2.79 0.40
CA GLY A 78 -3.86 4.10 1.06
C GLY A 78 -4.86 5.14 0.54
N ALA A 79 -5.06 5.23 -0.78
CA ALA A 79 -6.09 6.09 -1.37
C ALA A 79 -7.51 5.69 -0.95
N GLY A 80 -7.77 4.38 -0.83
CA GLY A 80 -9.03 3.84 -0.31
C GLY A 80 -9.29 4.26 1.14
N LEU A 81 -8.28 4.22 2.01
CA LEU A 81 -8.36 4.71 3.40
C LEU A 81 -8.67 6.21 3.44
N GLY A 82 -8.01 7.02 2.61
CA GLY A 82 -8.28 8.46 2.53
C GLY A 82 -9.71 8.75 2.09
N THR A 83 -10.18 8.04 1.06
CA THR A 83 -11.57 8.15 0.57
C THR A 83 -12.59 7.74 1.64
N ALA A 84 -12.31 6.65 2.36
CA ALA A 84 -13.14 6.22 3.47
C ALA A 84 -13.17 7.28 4.59
N GLY A 85 -12.03 7.86 4.96
CA GLY A 85 -11.94 8.93 5.96
C GLY A 85 -12.82 10.13 5.60
N ILE A 86 -12.75 10.59 4.35
CA ILE A 86 -13.62 11.68 3.85
C ILE A 86 -15.10 11.29 3.94
N SER A 87 -15.43 10.06 3.57
CA SER A 87 -16.82 9.57 3.56
C SER A 87 -17.41 9.52 4.97
N TYR A 88 -16.66 9.03 5.95
CA TYR A 88 -17.10 9.01 7.35
C TYR A 88 -17.20 10.43 7.94
N ALA A 89 -16.23 11.32 7.68
CA ALA A 89 -16.32 12.71 8.13
C ALA A 89 -17.56 13.43 7.56
N ALA A 90 -17.86 13.22 6.28
CA ALA A 90 -19.06 13.77 5.65
C ALA A 90 -20.34 13.18 6.28
N GLY A 91 -20.39 11.86 6.50
CA GLY A 91 -21.51 11.19 7.16
C GLY A 91 -21.75 11.71 8.58
N ASP A 92 -20.69 11.87 9.37
CA ASP A 92 -20.76 12.39 10.74
C ASP A 92 -21.30 13.82 10.76
N SER A 93 -20.86 14.67 9.83
CA SER A 93 -21.36 16.04 9.71
C SER A 93 -22.85 16.10 9.32
N ALA A 94 -23.29 15.23 8.40
CA ALA A 94 -24.69 15.15 7.98
C ALA A 94 -25.60 14.64 9.12
N ALA A 95 -25.12 13.65 9.89
CA ALA A 95 -25.83 13.15 11.06
C ALA A 95 -25.95 14.24 12.15
N ALA A 96 -24.86 14.96 12.44
CA ALA A 96 -24.87 16.05 13.41
C ALA A 96 -25.87 17.15 13.04
N LEU A 97 -25.94 17.55 11.76
CA LEU A 97 -26.93 18.51 11.27
C LEU A 97 -28.37 17.99 11.42
N THR A 98 -28.62 16.74 11.03
CA THR A 98 -29.95 16.13 11.08
C THR A 98 -30.47 16.04 12.51
N TYR A 99 -29.66 15.52 13.44
CA TYR A 99 -30.06 15.41 14.84
C TYR A 99 -30.08 16.76 15.56
N GLY A 100 -29.18 17.69 15.20
CA GLY A 100 -29.19 19.04 15.74
C GLY A 100 -30.48 19.81 15.39
N LEU A 101 -30.96 19.69 14.15
CA LEU A 101 -32.24 20.26 13.73
C LEU A 101 -33.43 19.58 14.41
N ALA A 102 -33.44 18.25 14.46
CA ALA A 102 -34.51 17.51 15.13
C ALA A 102 -34.61 17.82 16.64
N GLY A 103 -33.47 18.05 17.30
CA GLY A 103 -33.42 18.44 18.70
C GLY A 103 -33.77 19.92 18.97
N ALA A 104 -33.75 20.78 17.94
CA ALA A 104 -34.18 22.17 18.06
C ALA A 104 -35.71 22.34 17.94
N GLU A 105 -36.40 21.33 17.39
CA GLU A 105 -37.87 21.30 17.25
C GLU A 105 -38.58 20.58 18.42
N ALA A 106 -37.83 20.08 19.40
CA ALA A 106 -38.31 19.34 20.58
C ALA A 106 -38.20 20.18 21.86
#